data_AF-A0AAN6UZV7-F1
#
_entry.id   AF-A0AAN6UZV7-F1
#
_cell.length_a   1.000
_cell.length_b   1.000
_cell.length_c   1.000
_cell.angle_alpha   90.00
_cell.angle_beta   90.00
_cell.angle_gamma   90.00
#
_symmetry.space_group_name_H-M   'P 1'
#
loop_
_entity.id
_entity.type
_entity.pdbx_description
1 polymer ?
#
loop_
_entity_poly.entity_id
_entity_poly.type
_entity_poly.pdbx_seq_one_letter_code
_entity_poly.pdbx_strand_id
1 'polypeptide(L)'
;MLSTLPILALLPLGALAGTIHPRGAANLTPFLGLVHRDVSPDNTCGPENGGYTCPSELACCSQFGFCGATDSFCLTTENCQPDYSNTTEACYAPVPGETVSPDGTCGTTGDGTQGYVCPGNATVTSCCSVA
;
A
#
# COMPACT_ATOMS: atom_id res chain seq x y z
N MET A 1 31.85 -6.13 58.26
CA MET A 1 32.93 -5.22 57.80
C MET A 1 33.39 -5.69 56.44
N LEU A 2 32.94 -5.04 55.36
CA LEU A 2 33.81 -4.66 54.24
C LEU A 2 33.02 -3.70 53.35
N SER A 3 33.54 -2.49 53.32
CA SER A 3 33.07 -1.32 52.59
C SER A 3 33.86 -1.24 51.28
N THR A 4 33.22 -0.87 50.16
CA THR A 4 33.79 -0.13 49.00
C THR A 4 32.74 -0.09 47.87
N LEU A 5 31.92 0.97 47.81
CA LEU A 5 32.03 2.16 46.92
C LEU A 5 31.57 1.93 45.45
N PRO A 6 30.57 2.69 44.95
CA PRO A 6 30.18 2.68 43.55
C PRO A 6 31.14 3.54 42.71
N ILE A 7 31.68 2.96 41.63
CA ILE A 7 32.51 3.68 40.66
C ILE A 7 31.59 4.58 39.82
N LEU A 8 31.69 5.87 40.10
CA LEU A 8 31.12 6.97 39.32
C LEU A 8 31.86 7.03 37.96
N ALA A 9 31.31 6.36 36.95
CA ALA A 9 31.82 6.45 35.58
C ALA A 9 31.37 7.78 34.95
N LEU A 10 32.26 8.76 35.00
CA LEU A 10 32.20 9.99 34.22
C LEU A 10 32.32 9.66 32.73
N LEU A 11 31.22 9.73 31.98
CA LEU A 11 31.30 9.78 30.51
C LEU A 11 31.67 11.20 30.06
N PRO A 12 32.71 11.37 29.23
CA PRO A 12 33.14 12.67 28.73
C PRO A 12 32.16 13.21 27.69
N LEU A 13 31.82 14.50 27.84
CA LEU A 13 31.18 15.33 26.83
C LEU A 13 32.10 15.43 25.60
N GLY A 14 31.88 14.53 24.63
CA GLY A 14 32.59 14.45 23.36
C GLY A 14 32.04 15.44 22.33
N ALA A 15 32.92 16.35 21.94
CA ALA A 15 32.80 17.46 21.01
C ALA A 15 31.97 17.25 19.72
N LEU A 16 31.27 18.32 19.36
CA LEU A 16 30.75 18.65 18.04
C LEU A 16 31.88 18.67 17.01
N ALA A 17 31.87 17.75 16.05
CA ALA A 17 32.66 17.86 14.83
C ALA A 17 31.72 17.74 13.63
N GLY A 18 31.11 18.88 13.27
CA GLY A 18 30.40 19.01 12.00
C GLY A 18 31.40 18.94 10.85
N THR A 19 31.42 17.81 10.14
CA THR A 19 32.14 17.69 8.88
C THR A 19 31.43 18.51 7.82
N ILE A 20 31.93 19.72 7.59
CA ILE A 20 31.72 20.49 6.37
C ILE A 20 32.26 19.67 5.18
N HIS A 21 31.37 18.96 4.50
CA HIS A 21 31.71 18.36 3.22
C HIS A 21 31.87 19.49 2.18
N PRO A 22 33.04 19.58 1.51
CA PRO A 22 33.17 20.47 0.38
C PRO A 22 32.14 20.06 -0.66
N ARG A 23 31.29 21.01 -1.08
CA ARG A 23 30.37 20.87 -2.20
C ARG A 23 31.20 20.69 -3.48
N GLY A 24 31.60 19.44 -3.72
CA GLY A 24 32.12 18.97 -4.99
C GLY A 24 31.08 19.21 -6.07
N ALA A 25 31.56 19.73 -7.19
CA ALA A 25 30.78 20.14 -8.35
C ALA A 25 29.67 19.14 -8.72
N ALA A 26 28.48 19.69 -8.96
CA ALA A 26 27.33 18.99 -9.50
C ALA A 26 27.70 18.31 -10.82
N ASN A 27 27.98 17.01 -10.74
CA ASN A 27 27.95 16.12 -11.88
C ASN A 27 26.47 15.80 -12.11
N LEU A 28 25.89 16.34 -13.18
CA LEU A 28 24.52 16.08 -13.61
C LEU A 28 24.46 14.65 -14.18
N THR A 29 24.64 13.65 -13.33
CA THR A 29 24.03 12.35 -13.57
C THR A 29 22.52 12.55 -13.48
N PRO A 30 21.72 12.13 -14.47
CA PRO A 30 20.27 12.11 -14.29
C PRO A 30 20.03 11.16 -13.13
N PHE A 31 19.60 11.72 -12.00
CA PHE A 31 19.07 10.93 -10.91
C PHE A 31 18.05 9.99 -11.52
N LEU A 32 18.23 8.70 -11.27
CA LEU A 32 17.23 7.66 -11.48
C LEU A 32 15.88 8.23 -11.07
N GLY A 33 15.09 8.60 -12.07
CA GLY A 33 13.84 9.32 -11.86
C GLY A 33 12.95 8.45 -11.01
N LEU A 34 12.55 8.96 -9.85
CA LEU A 34 11.21 8.66 -9.36
C LEU A 34 10.30 9.19 -10.49
N VAL A 35 9.91 8.30 -11.41
CA VAL A 35 9.04 8.64 -12.53
C VAL A 35 7.73 9.06 -11.89
N HIS A 36 7.55 10.37 -11.72
CA HIS A 36 6.26 10.91 -11.37
C HIS A 36 5.36 10.61 -12.57
N ARG A 37 4.53 9.58 -12.42
CA ARG A 37 3.58 9.17 -13.44
C ARG A 37 2.48 10.23 -13.51
N ASP A 38 2.12 10.64 -14.72
CA ASP A 38 1.04 11.58 -14.92
C ASP A 38 -0.29 11.00 -14.40
N VAL A 39 -1.19 11.88 -13.96
CA VAL A 39 -2.55 11.50 -13.59
C VAL A 39 -3.36 11.28 -14.86
N SER A 40 -4.17 10.22 -14.86
CA SER A 40 -4.99 9.82 -15.98
C SER A 40 -5.93 10.93 -16.47
N PRO A 41 -5.98 11.20 -17.79
CA PRO A 41 -6.92 12.17 -18.36
C PRO A 41 -8.34 11.61 -18.57
N ASP A 42 -8.51 10.28 -18.54
CA ASP A 42 -9.75 9.59 -18.93
C ASP A 42 -10.11 8.41 -18.01
N ASN A 43 -9.50 8.35 -16.83
CA ASN A 43 -9.64 7.28 -15.83
C ASN A 43 -9.09 5.92 -16.29
N THR A 44 -8.26 5.87 -17.33
CA THR A 44 -7.42 4.69 -17.63
C THR A 44 -6.08 4.77 -16.90
N CYS A 45 -5.58 3.63 -16.42
CA CYS A 45 -4.35 3.55 -15.62
C CYS A 45 -3.59 2.27 -15.94
N GLY A 46 -2.36 2.15 -15.44
CA GLY A 46 -1.59 0.92 -15.62
C GLY A 46 -0.56 1.00 -16.76
N PRO A 47 0.27 -0.05 -16.91
CA PRO A 47 1.38 -0.06 -17.85
C PRO A 47 0.93 0.06 -19.31
N GLU A 48 -0.22 -0.53 -19.64
CA GLU A 48 -0.78 -0.53 -21.00
C GLU A 48 -1.42 0.83 -21.39
N ASN A 49 -1.72 1.68 -20.40
CA ASN A 49 -2.35 2.98 -20.59
C ASN A 49 -1.33 4.10 -20.35
N GLY A 50 -0.18 4.03 -21.02
CA GLY A 50 0.87 5.05 -20.91
C GLY A 50 1.53 5.15 -19.54
N GLY A 51 1.25 4.21 -18.63
CA GLY A 51 1.72 4.27 -17.26
C GLY A 51 1.05 5.34 -16.42
N TYR A 52 -0.17 5.76 -16.76
CA TYR A 52 -0.93 6.73 -15.97
C TYR A 52 -1.27 6.21 -14.57
N THR A 53 -1.34 7.16 -13.63
CA THR A 53 -1.85 6.95 -12.27
C THR A 53 -3.28 7.45 -12.13
N CYS A 54 -3.95 7.00 -11.07
CA CYS A 54 -5.31 7.42 -10.80
C CYS A 54 -5.43 8.74 -10.03
N PRO A 55 -6.50 9.53 -10.31
CA PRO A 55 -6.80 10.72 -9.53
C PRO A 55 -7.27 10.34 -8.12
N SER A 56 -7.24 11.30 -7.20
CA SER A 56 -7.52 11.05 -5.77
C SER A 56 -8.92 10.50 -5.48
N GLU A 57 -9.91 10.89 -6.29
CA GLU A 57 -11.31 10.49 -6.14
C GLU A 57 -11.62 9.07 -6.66
N LEU A 58 -10.73 8.52 -7.51
CA LEU A 58 -10.82 7.17 -8.07
C LEU A 58 -9.47 6.47 -7.84
N ALA A 59 -9.01 6.50 -6.59
CA ALA A 59 -7.60 6.30 -6.23
C ALA A 59 -6.97 4.97 -6.68
N CYS A 60 -7.74 3.94 -6.98
CA CYS A 60 -7.23 2.59 -7.20
C CYS A 60 -7.23 2.24 -8.69
N CYS A 61 -6.10 1.70 -9.16
CA CYS A 61 -6.01 1.15 -10.51
C CYS A 61 -6.37 -0.33 -10.51
N SER A 62 -7.48 -0.70 -11.14
CA SER A 62 -7.89 -2.11 -11.27
C SER A 62 -6.95 -2.91 -12.19
N GLN A 63 -7.02 -4.24 -12.13
CA GLN A 63 -6.32 -5.12 -13.07
C GLN A 63 -6.69 -4.89 -14.54
N PHE A 64 -7.85 -4.28 -14.78
CA PHE A 64 -8.36 -3.99 -16.13
C PHE A 64 -7.86 -2.65 -16.67
N GLY A 65 -7.05 -1.92 -15.91
CA GLY A 65 -6.47 -0.64 -16.33
C GLY A 65 -7.44 0.54 -16.24
N PHE A 66 -8.37 0.49 -15.28
CA PHE A 66 -9.31 1.57 -15.00
C PHE A 66 -9.22 2.03 -13.55
N CYS A 67 -9.38 3.33 -13.34
CA CYS A 67 -9.43 3.96 -12.03
C CYS A 67 -10.81 3.81 -11.38
N GLY A 68 -10.82 3.52 -10.08
CA GLY A 68 -12.04 3.43 -9.28
C GLY A 68 -11.75 3.56 -7.78
N ALA A 69 -12.82 3.56 -6.98
CA ALA A 69 -12.74 3.74 -5.53
C ALA A 69 -13.47 2.64 -4.73
N THR A 70 -14.04 1.63 -5.41
CA THR A 70 -14.76 0.53 -4.77
C THR A 70 -13.83 -0.67 -4.55
N ASP A 71 -14.26 -1.61 -3.69
CA ASP A 71 -13.54 -2.85 -3.41
C ASP A 71 -13.10 -3.61 -4.67
N SER A 72 -13.92 -3.64 -5.72
CA SER A 72 -13.59 -4.26 -7.02
C SER A 72 -12.40 -3.63 -7.76
N PHE A 73 -11.98 -2.43 -7.36
CA PHE A 73 -10.79 -1.75 -7.89
C PHE A 73 -9.63 -1.76 -6.90
N CYS A 74 -9.94 -1.63 -5.60
CA CYS A 74 -8.95 -1.38 -4.57
C CYS A 74 -8.46 -2.63 -3.85
N LEU A 75 -9.21 -3.73 -3.88
CA LEU A 75 -8.79 -4.95 -3.19
C LEU A 75 -7.58 -5.56 -3.88
N THR A 76 -6.58 -5.93 -3.08
CA THR A 76 -5.40 -6.64 -3.58
C THR A 76 -5.76 -8.02 -4.15
N THR A 77 -6.86 -8.62 -3.71
CA THR A 77 -7.36 -9.90 -4.27
C THR A 77 -8.01 -9.72 -5.64
N GLU A 78 -8.51 -8.52 -5.94
CA GLU A 78 -9.03 -8.12 -7.25
C GLU A 78 -7.90 -7.58 -8.15
N ASN A 79 -6.66 -7.84 -7.77
CA ASN A 79 -5.45 -7.49 -8.50
C ASN A 79 -5.31 -5.98 -8.75
N CYS A 80 -5.63 -5.16 -7.73
CA CYS A 80 -5.32 -3.74 -7.72
C CYS A 80 -3.81 -3.50 -7.99
N GLN A 81 -3.50 -2.51 -8.83
CA GLN A 81 -2.15 -2.17 -9.27
C GLN A 81 -1.62 -0.95 -8.48
N PRO A 82 -0.87 -1.13 -7.39
CA PRO A 82 -0.48 -0.03 -6.49
C PRO A 82 0.44 0.99 -7.16
N ASP A 83 1.34 0.53 -8.06
CA ASP A 83 2.28 1.40 -8.78
C ASP A 83 1.62 2.38 -9.77
N TYR A 84 0.33 2.15 -10.07
CA TYR A 84 -0.49 2.95 -10.99
C TYR A 84 -1.74 3.51 -10.29
N SER A 85 -1.81 3.35 -8.97
CA SER A 85 -2.84 3.98 -8.15
C SER A 85 -2.40 5.39 -7.75
N ASN A 86 -3.27 6.16 -7.09
CA ASN A 86 -2.96 7.52 -6.64
C ASN A 86 -1.77 7.53 -5.65
N THR A 87 -1.73 6.54 -4.77
CA THR A 87 -0.57 6.20 -3.92
C THR A 87 -0.41 4.69 -3.87
N THR A 88 0.76 4.21 -3.45
CA THR A 88 1.05 2.78 -3.28
C THR A 88 0.15 2.09 -2.25
N GLU A 89 -0.42 2.85 -1.32
CA GLU A 89 -1.31 2.39 -0.26
C GLU A 89 -2.80 2.46 -0.63
N ALA A 90 -3.14 2.95 -1.83
CA ALA A 90 -4.53 2.99 -2.29
C ALA A 90 -5.12 1.58 -2.44
N CYS A 91 -4.30 0.58 -2.79
CA CYS A 91 -4.70 -0.82 -2.78
C CYS A 91 -4.65 -1.39 -1.36
N TYR A 92 -5.68 -2.13 -0.95
CA TYR A 92 -5.78 -2.73 0.38
C TYR A 92 -6.21 -4.20 0.36
N ALA A 93 -5.77 -4.94 1.37
CA ALA A 93 -6.24 -6.31 1.59
C ALA A 93 -7.67 -6.30 2.18
N PRO A 94 -8.47 -7.35 1.94
CA PRO A 94 -9.75 -7.49 2.61
C PRO A 94 -9.56 -7.61 4.13
N VAL A 95 -10.48 -7.02 4.88
CA VAL A 95 -10.57 -7.12 6.33
C VAL A 95 -11.46 -8.33 6.66
N PRO A 96 -10.91 -9.39 7.28
CA PRO A 96 -11.70 -10.57 7.64
C PRO A 96 -12.88 -10.20 8.55
N GLY A 97 -14.09 -10.62 8.17
CA GLY A 97 -15.31 -10.33 8.91
C GLY A 97 -16.00 -9.01 8.55
N GLU A 98 -15.37 -8.16 7.73
CA GLU A 98 -15.89 -6.80 7.43
C GLU A 98 -16.03 -6.55 5.93
N THR A 99 -15.03 -6.94 5.13
CA THR A 99 -15.06 -6.71 3.68
C THR A 99 -16.08 -7.62 3.01
N VAL A 100 -16.94 -7.05 2.17
CA VAL A 100 -17.97 -7.79 1.43
C VAL A 100 -17.33 -8.57 0.29
N SER A 101 -17.77 -9.82 0.11
CA SER A 101 -17.31 -10.69 -0.98
C SER A 101 -17.59 -10.08 -2.36
N PRO A 102 -16.56 -9.95 -3.24
CA PRO A 102 -16.75 -9.48 -4.61
C PRO A 102 -17.24 -10.58 -5.57
N ASP A 103 -16.96 -11.85 -5.28
CA ASP A 103 -17.18 -13.00 -6.17
C ASP A 103 -18.18 -14.03 -5.64
N GLY A 104 -18.72 -13.80 -4.43
CA GLY A 104 -19.63 -14.71 -3.76
C GLY A 104 -18.94 -15.79 -2.93
N THR A 105 -17.60 -15.84 -2.87
CA THR A 105 -16.85 -16.69 -1.93
C THR A 105 -16.62 -15.94 -0.62
N CYS A 106 -16.85 -16.60 0.52
CA CYS A 106 -16.79 -15.92 1.82
C CYS A 106 -16.45 -16.88 2.97
N GLY A 107 -16.06 -16.31 4.11
CA GLY A 107 -15.63 -17.06 5.29
C GLY A 107 -14.12 -17.21 5.33
N THR A 108 -13.64 -18.21 6.09
CA THR A 108 -12.20 -18.53 6.26
C THR A 108 -11.89 -20.00 5.92
N THR A 109 -12.83 -20.71 5.29
CA THR A 109 -12.77 -22.14 4.99
C THR A 109 -13.26 -22.40 3.56
N GLY A 110 -12.80 -23.49 2.95
CA GLY A 110 -13.18 -23.83 1.57
C GLY A 110 -12.65 -22.79 0.58
N ASP A 111 -13.50 -22.33 -0.34
CA ASP A 111 -13.15 -21.29 -1.33
C ASP A 111 -13.00 -19.89 -0.69
N GLY A 112 -13.67 -19.64 0.45
CA GLY A 112 -13.54 -18.39 1.19
C GLY A 112 -12.32 -18.40 2.12
N THR A 113 -11.11 -18.26 1.58
CA THR A 113 -9.88 -18.20 2.43
C THR A 113 -9.54 -16.78 2.89
N GLN A 114 -10.15 -15.77 2.27
CA GLN A 114 -9.82 -14.35 2.44
C GLN A 114 -10.59 -13.64 3.56
N GLY A 115 -11.53 -14.31 4.24
CA GLY A 115 -12.27 -13.73 5.35
C GLY A 115 -13.47 -12.88 4.94
N TYR A 116 -13.88 -12.87 3.67
CA TYR A 116 -15.01 -12.06 3.18
C TYR A 116 -16.31 -12.40 3.91
N VAL A 117 -17.22 -11.41 3.98
CA VAL A 117 -18.58 -11.58 4.47
C VAL A 117 -19.62 -11.33 3.39
N CYS A 118 -20.84 -11.81 3.62
CA CYS A 118 -21.95 -11.44 2.75
C CYS A 118 -22.44 -10.01 3.00
N PRO A 119 -22.99 -9.35 1.97
CA PRO A 119 -23.83 -8.18 2.18
C PRO A 119 -25.01 -8.56 3.06
N GLY A 120 -25.41 -7.68 3.98
CA GLY A 120 -26.46 -7.97 4.98
C GLY A 120 -27.86 -8.29 4.41
N ASN A 121 -28.10 -8.03 3.12
CA ASN A 121 -29.35 -8.39 2.41
C ASN A 121 -29.24 -9.70 1.60
N ALA A 122 -28.06 -10.33 1.55
CA ALA A 122 -27.91 -11.61 0.89
C ALA A 122 -28.21 -12.75 1.87
N THR A 123 -28.93 -13.77 1.40
CA THR A 123 -28.96 -15.06 2.10
C THR A 123 -27.64 -15.78 1.88
N VAL A 124 -27.18 -16.58 2.84
CA VAL A 124 -25.98 -17.44 2.73
C VAL A 124 -26.07 -18.42 1.53
N THR A 125 -27.25 -18.59 0.93
CA THR A 125 -27.46 -19.39 -0.30
C THR A 125 -27.22 -18.59 -1.58
N SER A 126 -27.38 -17.26 -1.54
CA SER A 126 -27.16 -16.34 -2.68
C SER A 126 -25.76 -15.71 -2.72
N CYS A 127 -25.00 -15.82 -1.63
CA CYS A 127 -23.66 -15.30 -1.43
C CYS A 127 -23.01 -16.16 -0.33
N CYS A 128 -21.68 -16.33 -0.35
CA CYS A 128 -20.98 -17.41 0.35
C CYS A 128 -21.40 -18.76 -0.21
N SER A 129 -21.22 -18.97 -1.52
CA SER A 129 -21.31 -20.31 -2.08
C SER A 129 -20.38 -21.21 -1.26
N VAL A 130 -20.98 -22.02 -0.40
CA VAL A 130 -20.28 -23.02 0.39
C VAL A 130 -19.61 -23.96 -0.59
N ALA A 131 -18.28 -24.05 -0.53
CA ALA A 131 -17.58 -25.22 -1.01
C ALA A 131 -17.84 -26.39 -0.05
#